data_AF-A0ABD4YLB0-F1
#
_entry.id   AF-A0ABD4YLB0-F1
#
_cell.length_a   1.000
_cell.length_b   1.000
_cell.length_c   1.000
_cell.angle_alpha   90.00
_cell.angle_beta   90.00
_cell.angle_gamma   90.00
#
_symmetry.space_group_name_H-M   'P 1'
#
loop_
_entity.id
_entity.type
_entity.pdbx_description
1 polymer ?
#
loop_
_entity_poly.entity_id
_entity_poly.type
_entity_poly.pdbx_seq_one_letter_code
_entity_poly.pdbx_strand_id
1 'polypeptide(L)'
;MKKFIARMAMAALLATPVLSLAQESLPSLPYREVAAQVEDSHKVIVFFSFACPVCASYDQTFARWAKTMPPGWSAEFLPVAVPDKGNYIAARAFFAVQDADPARLNAFMSAAYTLVQQNGMPIESPDTWTKAVAIANVQGFNEAWHNVTQQRLERAFAKLLTYGVDATPSMVISGKYVITPDDVSGDSALYMNLANGMISKVMQEQ
;
A
#
# COMPACT_ATOMS: atom_id res chain seq x y z
N MET A 1 3.46 -91.54 19.02
CA MET A 1 2.91 -90.31 19.63
C MET A 1 3.38 -89.11 18.81
N LYS A 2 2.40 -88.34 18.30
CA LYS A 2 2.39 -86.99 17.70
C LYS A 2 3.64 -86.45 16.95
N LYS A 3 3.43 -86.29 15.64
CA LYS A 3 4.20 -85.52 14.65
C LYS A 3 4.08 -84.01 14.94
N PHE A 4 5.13 -83.22 14.69
CA PHE A 4 4.98 -81.78 14.40
C PHE A 4 5.97 -81.35 13.32
N ILE A 5 5.42 -81.02 12.16
CA ILE A 5 6.10 -80.40 11.01
C ILE A 5 5.93 -78.89 11.18
N ALA A 6 7.01 -78.16 11.41
CA ALA A 6 6.98 -76.69 11.42
C ALA A 6 7.08 -76.19 9.97
N ARG A 7 5.97 -75.67 9.44
CA ARG A 7 5.93 -74.99 8.14
C ARG A 7 6.39 -73.55 8.32
N MET A 8 7.49 -73.22 7.66
CA MET A 8 8.05 -71.88 7.52
C MET A 8 7.16 -71.08 6.56
N ALA A 9 6.53 -70.00 7.03
CA ALA A 9 5.77 -69.07 6.21
C ALA A 9 6.60 -67.80 5.96
N MET A 10 7.12 -67.67 4.75
CA MET A 10 7.83 -66.48 4.28
C MET A 10 6.79 -65.45 3.82
N ALA A 11 6.56 -64.41 4.62
CA ALA A 11 5.69 -63.29 4.24
C ALA A 11 6.46 -62.32 3.35
N ALA A 12 6.13 -62.28 2.05
CA ALA A 12 6.68 -61.31 1.11
C ALA A 12 6.01 -59.94 1.32
N LEU A 13 6.75 -58.97 1.88
CA LEU A 13 6.33 -57.57 1.92
C LEU A 13 6.49 -56.95 0.53
N LEU A 14 5.38 -56.64 -0.13
CA LEU A 14 5.35 -55.81 -1.33
C LEU A 14 5.53 -54.35 -0.93
N ALA A 15 6.71 -53.78 -1.18
CA ALA A 15 6.96 -52.35 -1.02
C ALA A 15 6.29 -51.61 -2.19
N THR A 16 5.17 -50.93 -1.93
CA THR A 16 4.57 -50.00 -2.89
C THR A 16 5.41 -48.72 -2.94
N PRO A 17 5.86 -48.27 -4.12
CA PRO A 17 6.55 -47.00 -4.23
C PRO A 17 5.54 -45.89 -4.00
N VAL A 18 5.70 -45.16 -2.89
CA VAL A 18 4.98 -43.90 -2.68
C VAL A 18 5.59 -42.89 -3.65
N LEU A 19 4.90 -42.65 -4.77
CA LEU A 19 5.20 -41.53 -5.65
C LEU A 19 4.93 -40.25 -4.86
N SER A 20 5.99 -39.67 -4.29
CA SER A 20 5.97 -38.33 -3.73
C SER A 20 5.83 -37.34 -4.87
N LEU A 21 4.60 -36.97 -5.21
CA LEU A 21 4.36 -35.76 -6.01
C LEU A 21 4.83 -34.59 -5.15
N ALA A 22 5.99 -34.03 -5.47
CA ALA A 22 6.41 -32.74 -4.94
C ALA A 22 5.32 -31.75 -5.33
N GLN A 23 4.53 -31.32 -4.33
CA GLN A 23 3.53 -30.28 -4.51
C GLN A 23 4.30 -28.98 -4.70
N GLU A 24 4.64 -28.69 -5.95
CA GLU A 24 5.25 -27.42 -6.35
C GLU A 24 4.29 -26.32 -5.90
N SER A 25 4.70 -25.57 -4.87
CA SER A 25 3.90 -24.46 -4.37
C SER A 25 3.71 -23.50 -5.53
N LEU A 26 2.47 -23.31 -5.99
CA LEU A 26 2.16 -22.31 -7.00
C LEU A 26 2.81 -20.99 -6.57
N PRO A 27 3.50 -20.27 -7.48
CA PRO A 27 4.03 -18.96 -7.16
C PRO A 27 2.92 -18.10 -6.58
N SER A 28 3.17 -17.48 -5.42
CA SER A 28 2.23 -16.49 -4.89
C SER A 28 2.02 -15.42 -5.95
N LEU A 29 0.76 -15.04 -6.18
CA LEU A 29 0.43 -13.94 -7.08
C LEU A 29 1.15 -12.68 -6.60
N PRO A 30 1.59 -11.78 -7.51
CA PRO A 30 2.29 -10.55 -7.15
C PRO A 30 1.32 -9.46 -6.65
N TYR A 31 0.25 -9.87 -5.96
CA TYR A 31 -0.76 -9.00 -5.39
C TYR A 31 -1.59 -9.79 -4.37
N ARG A 32 -2.24 -9.07 -3.45
CA ARG A 32 -3.23 -9.63 -2.53
C ARG A 32 -4.63 -9.20 -2.95
N GLU A 33 -5.57 -10.15 -2.92
CA GLU A 33 -7.00 -9.84 -3.09
C GLU A 33 -7.66 -9.57 -1.74
N VAL A 34 -8.60 -8.64 -1.70
CA VAL A 34 -9.45 -8.34 -0.55
C VAL A 34 -10.93 -8.32 -0.95
N ALA A 35 -11.82 -8.28 0.06
CA ALA A 35 -13.23 -8.03 -0.19
C ALA A 35 -13.41 -6.68 -0.89
N ALA A 36 -14.06 -6.70 -2.07
CA ALA A 36 -14.20 -5.53 -2.90
C ALA A 36 -15.00 -4.41 -2.20
N GLN A 37 -14.47 -3.19 -2.23
CA GLN A 37 -15.14 -1.98 -1.76
C GLN A 37 -15.65 -1.19 -2.97
N VAL A 38 -16.99 -1.14 -3.15
CA VAL A 38 -17.62 -0.59 -4.36
C VAL A 38 -17.40 0.92 -4.49
N GLU A 39 -17.33 1.62 -3.36
CA GLU A 39 -17.05 3.06 -3.28
C GLU A 39 -15.65 3.44 -3.78
N ASP A 40 -14.77 2.46 -3.92
CA ASP A 40 -13.40 2.60 -4.42
C ASP A 40 -13.18 1.97 -5.80
N SER A 41 -14.28 1.61 -6.48
CA SER A 41 -14.22 1.25 -7.90
C SER A 41 -13.61 2.38 -8.72
N HIS A 42 -12.81 2.03 -9.73
CA HIS A 42 -12.10 2.97 -10.61
C HIS A 42 -11.11 3.92 -9.90
N LYS A 43 -10.67 3.59 -8.68
CA LYS A 43 -9.63 4.33 -7.97
C LYS A 43 -8.36 3.51 -7.84
N VAL A 44 -7.23 4.19 -7.82
CA VAL A 44 -6.01 3.66 -7.20
C VAL A 44 -5.69 4.48 -5.97
N ILE A 45 -5.77 3.87 -4.79
CA ILE A 45 -5.45 4.52 -3.53
C ILE A 45 -4.00 4.21 -3.18
N VAL A 46 -3.15 5.24 -3.12
CA VAL A 46 -1.76 5.14 -2.72
C VAL A 46 -1.65 5.49 -1.24
N PHE A 47 -1.47 4.48 -0.39
CA PHE A 47 -1.14 4.66 1.01
C PHE A 47 0.34 5.04 1.16
N PHE A 48 0.62 6.12 1.87
CA PHE A 48 1.98 6.64 2.04
C PHE A 48 2.22 7.20 3.44
N SER A 49 3.49 7.37 3.81
CA SER A 49 3.91 8.07 5.03
C SER A 49 5.09 9.00 4.72
N PHE A 50 5.13 10.19 5.31
CA PHE A 50 6.27 11.10 5.19
C PHE A 50 7.54 10.58 5.87
N ALA A 51 7.40 9.65 6.83
CA ALA A 51 8.53 8.99 7.49
C ALA A 51 9.05 7.76 6.70
N CYS A 52 8.41 7.37 5.60
CA CYS A 52 8.80 6.21 4.78
C CYS A 52 9.80 6.60 3.66
N PRO A 53 11.05 6.09 3.69
CA PRO A 53 12.06 6.43 2.68
C PRO A 53 11.72 5.93 1.28
N VAL A 54 11.08 4.75 1.19
CA VAL A 54 10.62 4.18 -0.09
C VAL A 54 9.58 5.11 -0.71
N CYS A 55 8.64 5.62 0.07
CA CYS A 55 7.62 6.57 -0.36
C CYS A 55 8.23 7.87 -0.91
N ALA A 56 9.24 8.41 -0.22
CA ALA A 56 9.99 9.56 -0.71
C ALA A 56 10.66 9.31 -2.07
N SER A 57 11.19 8.10 -2.29
CA SER A 57 11.80 7.72 -3.57
C SER A 57 10.80 7.67 -4.74
N TYR A 58 9.52 7.38 -4.46
CA TYR A 58 8.46 7.33 -5.46
C TYR A 58 7.70 8.64 -5.66
N ASP A 59 7.89 9.67 -4.82
CA ASP A 59 7.11 10.90 -4.79
C ASP A 59 6.87 11.50 -6.20
N GLN A 60 7.96 11.79 -6.91
CA GLN A 60 7.91 12.35 -8.26
C GLN A 60 7.35 11.38 -9.30
N THR A 61 7.59 10.07 -9.12
CA THR A 61 7.07 9.02 -10.01
C THR A 61 5.55 8.91 -9.87
N PHE A 62 5.02 8.82 -8.65
CA PHE A 62 3.59 8.78 -8.39
C PHE A 62 2.90 10.08 -8.83
N ALA A 63 3.50 11.25 -8.57
CA ALA A 63 2.93 12.53 -8.98
C ALA A 63 2.76 12.66 -10.51
N ARG A 64 3.66 12.08 -11.29
CA ARG A 64 3.53 12.02 -12.76
C ARG A 64 2.55 10.94 -13.20
N TRP A 65 2.67 9.74 -12.66
CA TRP A 65 1.84 8.59 -13.01
C TRP A 65 0.35 8.80 -12.67
N ALA A 66 0.05 9.49 -11.56
CA ALA A 66 -1.33 9.85 -11.21
C ALA A 66 -2.05 10.67 -12.30
N LYS A 67 -1.30 11.40 -13.14
CA LYS A 67 -1.84 12.19 -14.26
C LYS A 67 -2.10 11.37 -15.52
N THR A 68 -1.68 10.10 -15.55
CA THR A 68 -1.85 9.22 -16.70
C THR A 68 -2.99 8.22 -16.51
N MET A 69 -3.84 8.43 -15.51
CA MET A 69 -5.00 7.57 -15.25
C MET A 69 -5.93 7.50 -16.47
N PRO A 70 -6.50 6.32 -16.78
CA PRO A 70 -7.51 6.20 -17.83
C PRO A 70 -8.74 7.10 -17.58
N PRO A 71 -9.55 7.41 -18.61
CA PRO A 71 -10.80 8.12 -18.43
C PRO A 71 -11.70 7.43 -17.39
N GLY A 72 -12.25 8.20 -16.44
CA GLY A 72 -13.08 7.68 -15.36
C GLY A 72 -12.31 7.11 -14.17
N TRP A 73 -10.97 7.02 -14.24
CA TRP A 73 -10.13 6.59 -13.13
C TRP A 73 -9.49 7.77 -12.40
N SER A 74 -9.20 7.58 -11.10
CA SER A 74 -8.41 8.51 -10.30
C SER A 74 -7.29 7.79 -9.55
N ALA A 75 -6.19 8.51 -9.30
CA ALA A 75 -5.19 8.13 -8.33
C ALA A 75 -5.32 9.03 -7.11
N GLU A 76 -5.57 8.45 -5.93
CA GLU A 76 -5.82 9.15 -4.69
C GLU A 76 -4.71 8.83 -3.69
N PHE A 77 -4.07 9.86 -3.15
CA PHE A 77 -3.07 9.69 -2.11
C PHE A 77 -3.75 9.74 -0.74
N LEU A 78 -3.49 8.74 0.09
CA LEU A 78 -4.06 8.63 1.43
C LEU A 78 -2.94 8.47 2.45
N PRO A 79 -2.70 9.46 3.34
CA PRO A 79 -1.68 9.33 4.37
C PRO A 79 -2.07 8.21 5.34
N VAL A 80 -1.06 7.44 5.77
CA VAL A 80 -1.20 6.56 6.93
C VAL A 80 -1.54 7.41 8.15
N ALA A 81 -2.67 7.09 8.78
CA ALA A 81 -3.17 7.78 9.96
C ALA A 81 -3.35 6.79 11.11
N VAL A 82 -2.29 6.07 11.50
CA VAL A 82 -2.33 5.27 12.74
C VAL A 82 -2.61 6.21 13.93
N PRO A 83 -3.40 5.82 14.95
CA PRO A 83 -3.81 6.69 16.07
C PRO A 83 -2.69 7.07 17.06
N ASP A 84 -1.61 7.63 16.55
CA ASP A 84 -0.55 8.27 17.33
C ASP A 84 -0.38 9.73 16.90
N LYS A 85 0.30 10.49 17.76
CA LYS A 85 0.48 11.93 17.56
C LYS A 85 1.17 12.25 16.23
N GLY A 86 2.19 11.48 15.85
CA GLY A 86 3.00 11.76 14.66
C GLY A 86 2.19 11.55 13.39
N ASN A 87 1.59 10.37 13.24
CA ASN A 87 0.82 10.03 12.05
C ASN A 87 -0.43 10.90 11.89
N TYR A 88 -1.12 11.26 12.99
CA TYR A 88 -2.27 12.17 12.92
C TYR A 88 -1.90 13.61 12.54
N ILE A 89 -0.80 14.15 13.05
CA ILE A 89 -0.34 15.49 12.67
C ILE A 89 0.08 15.50 11.19
N ALA A 90 0.80 14.47 10.74
CA ALA A 90 1.19 14.30 9.35
C ALA A 90 0.00 14.18 8.39
N ALA A 91 -0.97 13.32 8.72
CA ALA A 91 -2.18 13.15 7.92
C ALA A 91 -3.03 14.43 7.91
N ARG A 92 -3.12 15.15 9.04
CA ARG A 92 -3.78 16.46 9.13
C ARG A 92 -3.13 17.48 8.20
N ALA A 93 -1.80 17.54 8.16
CA ALA A 93 -1.06 18.43 7.27
C ALA A 93 -1.42 18.16 5.81
N PHE A 94 -1.38 16.88 5.40
CA PHE A 94 -1.74 16.48 4.05
C PHE A 94 -3.17 16.87 3.69
N PHE A 95 -4.15 16.54 4.53
CA PHE A 95 -5.55 16.89 4.27
C PHE A 95 -5.79 18.39 4.23
N ALA A 96 -5.12 19.16 5.08
CA ALA A 96 -5.21 20.62 5.05
C ALA A 96 -4.72 21.21 3.73
N VAL A 97 -3.59 20.72 3.20
CA VAL A 97 -3.08 21.17 1.88
C VAL A 97 -3.97 20.69 0.75
N GLN A 98 -4.46 19.46 0.82
CA GLN A 98 -5.39 18.90 -0.17
C GLN A 98 -6.66 19.74 -0.29
N ASP A 99 -7.19 20.24 0.84
CA ASP A 99 -8.40 21.06 0.85
C ASP A 99 -8.11 22.52 0.45
N ALA A 100 -7.00 23.09 0.92
CA ALA A 100 -6.70 24.51 0.75
C ALA A 100 -6.15 24.87 -0.64
N ASP A 101 -5.22 24.06 -1.14
CA ASP A 101 -4.49 24.33 -2.39
C ASP A 101 -4.03 23.02 -3.05
N PRO A 102 -4.96 22.25 -3.64
CA PRO A 102 -4.63 20.95 -4.25
C PRO A 102 -3.61 21.05 -5.38
N ALA A 103 -3.48 22.22 -6.02
CA ALA A 103 -2.46 22.46 -7.06
C ALA A 103 -1.03 22.46 -6.48
N ARG A 104 -0.86 22.77 -5.20
CA ARG A 104 0.43 22.76 -4.49
C ARG A 104 0.71 21.46 -3.73
N LEU A 105 -0.21 20.50 -3.70
CA LEU A 105 -0.09 19.27 -2.93
C LEU A 105 1.22 18.50 -3.22
N ASN A 106 1.57 18.32 -4.50
CA ASN A 106 2.81 17.63 -4.87
C ASN A 106 4.06 18.40 -4.41
N ALA A 107 4.08 19.73 -4.53
CA ALA A 107 5.19 20.55 -4.06
C ALA A 107 5.33 20.48 -2.53
N PHE A 108 4.20 20.47 -1.82
CA PHE A 108 4.16 20.26 -0.38
C PHE A 108 4.70 18.88 0.01
N MET A 109 4.29 17.81 -0.69
CA MET A 109 4.77 16.46 -0.40
C MET A 109 6.28 16.35 -0.57
N SER A 110 6.84 16.87 -1.67
CA SER A 110 8.29 16.87 -1.90
C SER A 110 9.06 17.68 -0.84
N ALA A 111 8.53 18.83 -0.43
CA ALA A 111 9.11 19.63 0.65
C ALA A 111 9.06 18.90 1.99
N ALA A 112 7.93 18.27 2.31
CA ALA A 112 7.74 17.51 3.54
C ALA A 112 8.68 16.31 3.61
N TYR A 113 8.81 15.51 2.54
CA TYR A 113 9.78 14.42 2.48
C TYR A 113 11.22 14.91 2.70
N THR A 114 11.61 16.02 2.08
CA THR A 114 12.94 16.61 2.27
C THR A 114 13.17 16.99 3.73
N LEU A 115 12.23 17.72 4.35
CA LEU A 115 12.36 18.14 5.74
C LEU A 115 12.41 16.96 6.72
N VAL A 116 11.57 15.95 6.52
CA VAL A 116 11.50 14.79 7.42
C VAL A 116 12.70 13.87 7.23
N GLN A 117 13.00 13.48 6.00
CA GLN A 117 14.00 12.43 5.69
C GLN A 117 15.43 12.95 5.66
N GLN A 118 15.65 14.15 5.13
CA GLN A 118 17.01 14.70 4.95
C GLN A 118 17.39 15.63 6.09
N ASN A 119 16.45 16.44 6.58
CA ASN A 119 16.72 17.41 7.64
C ASN A 119 16.36 16.90 9.03
N GLY A 120 15.82 15.67 9.14
CA GLY A 120 15.49 15.02 10.41
C GLY A 120 14.38 15.73 11.20
N MET A 121 13.51 16.48 10.53
CA MET A 121 12.42 17.18 11.22
C MET A 121 11.34 16.17 11.66
N PRO A 122 10.93 16.16 12.94
CA PRO A 122 9.95 15.19 13.44
C PRO A 122 8.56 15.38 12.83
N ILE A 123 7.88 14.29 12.48
CA ILE A 123 6.52 14.34 11.88
C ILE A 123 5.45 14.81 12.88
N GLU A 124 5.69 14.63 14.18
CA GLU A 124 4.83 15.08 15.27
C GLU A 124 4.99 16.59 15.59
N SER A 125 5.94 17.27 14.95
CA SER A 125 6.17 18.70 15.13
C SER A 125 5.34 19.51 14.14
N PRO A 126 4.43 20.40 14.61
CA PRO A 126 3.72 21.34 13.73
C PRO A 126 4.65 22.20 12.86
N ASP A 127 5.83 22.56 13.36
CA ASP A 127 6.81 23.38 12.65
C ASP A 127 7.30 22.73 11.37
N THR A 128 7.38 21.39 11.33
CA THR A 128 7.72 20.63 10.12
C THR A 128 6.76 20.96 8.98
N TRP A 129 5.46 20.98 9.29
CA TRP A 129 4.39 21.18 8.32
C TRP A 129 4.24 22.64 7.93
N THR A 130 4.39 23.57 8.87
CA THR A 130 4.43 25.01 8.57
C THR A 130 5.58 25.36 7.63
N LYS A 131 6.77 24.77 7.82
CA LYS A 131 7.91 24.96 6.92
C LYS A 131 7.67 24.32 5.54
N ALA A 132 7.10 23.11 5.49
CA ALA A 132 6.77 22.46 4.22
C ALA A 132 5.78 23.30 3.39
N VAL A 133 4.75 23.84 4.05
CA VAL A 133 3.76 24.76 3.48
C VAL A 133 4.40 26.03 2.94
N ALA A 134 5.32 26.63 3.70
CA ALA A 134 6.04 27.83 3.27
C ALA A 134 6.93 27.56 2.04
N ILE A 135 7.68 26.45 2.03
CA ILE A 135 8.52 26.04 0.89
C ILE A 135 7.67 25.80 -0.36
N ALA A 136 6.52 25.15 -0.20
CA ALA A 136 5.61 24.85 -1.30
C ALA A 136 4.71 26.04 -1.71
N ASN A 137 4.78 27.15 -0.97
CA ASN A 137 3.94 28.34 -1.16
C ASN A 137 2.43 28.03 -1.16
N VAL A 138 1.99 27.13 -0.28
CA VAL A 138 0.59 26.73 -0.11
C VAL A 138 -0.21 27.89 0.49
N GLN A 139 -1.35 28.21 -0.11
CA GLN A 139 -2.27 29.21 0.41
C GLN A 139 -3.37 28.56 1.28
N GLY A 140 -3.96 29.31 2.22
CA GLY A 140 -5.14 28.85 3.00
C GLY A 140 -4.88 27.74 4.04
N PHE A 141 -3.64 27.27 4.21
CA PHE A 141 -3.32 26.13 5.05
C PHE A 141 -3.83 26.23 6.50
N ASN A 142 -3.65 27.39 7.15
CA ASN A 142 -4.00 27.54 8.56
C ASN A 142 -5.50 27.34 8.81
N GLU A 143 -6.37 27.88 7.95
CA GLU A 143 -7.81 27.68 8.07
C GLU A 143 -8.18 26.21 7.83
N ALA A 144 -7.67 25.63 6.73
CA ALA A 144 -7.93 24.23 6.39
C ALA A 144 -7.44 23.25 7.47
N TRP A 145 -6.29 23.53 8.10
CA TRP A 145 -5.73 22.73 9.19
C TRP A 145 -6.70 22.56 10.37
N HIS A 146 -7.37 23.65 10.75
CA HIS A 146 -8.37 23.63 11.82
C HIS A 146 -9.66 22.93 11.38
N ASN A 147 -9.98 22.95 10.09
CA ASN A 147 -11.16 22.30 9.52
C ASN A 147 -11.00 20.78 9.33
N VAL A 148 -9.76 20.25 9.33
CA VAL A 148 -9.56 18.79 9.31
C VAL A 148 -10.12 18.18 10.60
N THR A 149 -11.16 17.37 10.47
CA THR A 149 -11.80 16.75 11.63
C THR A 149 -11.06 15.50 12.10
N GLN A 150 -11.21 15.19 13.39
CA GLN A 150 -10.74 13.92 13.96
C GLN A 150 -11.36 12.72 13.21
N GLN A 151 -12.65 12.80 12.88
CA GLN A 151 -13.35 11.76 12.12
C GLN A 151 -12.72 11.49 10.76
N ARG A 152 -12.16 12.49 10.06
CA ARG A 152 -11.47 12.29 8.77
C ARG A 152 -10.19 11.47 8.95
N LEU A 153 -9.43 11.72 10.02
CA LEU A 153 -8.24 10.95 10.37
C LEU A 153 -8.60 9.49 10.70
N GLU A 154 -9.65 9.29 11.50
CA GLU A 154 -10.16 7.96 11.84
C GLU A 154 -10.69 7.20 10.62
N ARG A 155 -11.32 7.88 9.66
CA ARG A 155 -11.73 7.26 8.38
C ARG A 155 -10.51 6.82 7.56
N ALA A 156 -9.45 7.62 7.52
CA ALA A 156 -8.20 7.22 6.85
C ALA A 156 -7.58 5.98 7.50
N PHE A 157 -7.60 5.92 8.84
CA PHE A 157 -7.16 4.74 9.59
C PHE A 157 -8.04 3.51 9.32
N ALA A 158 -9.36 3.67 9.39
CA ALA A 158 -10.29 2.58 9.11
C ALA A 158 -10.07 2.01 7.70
N LYS A 159 -9.82 2.88 6.72
CA LYS A 159 -9.54 2.48 5.34
C LYS A 159 -8.23 1.68 5.21
N LEU A 160 -7.18 2.08 5.93
CA LEU A 160 -5.93 1.32 6.06
C LEU A 160 -6.21 -0.10 6.58
N LEU A 161 -7.03 -0.23 7.62
CA LEU A 161 -7.42 -1.54 8.19
C LEU A 161 -8.26 -2.37 7.22
N THR A 162 -9.24 -1.76 6.54
CA THR A 162 -10.09 -2.44 5.54
C THR A 162 -9.25 -3.14 4.47
N TYR A 163 -8.19 -2.49 4.02
CA TYR A 163 -7.29 -3.04 3.01
C TYR A 163 -6.16 -3.89 3.58
N GLY A 164 -6.02 -3.97 4.91
CA GLY A 164 -4.92 -4.69 5.57
C GLY A 164 -3.56 -4.14 5.16
N VAL A 165 -3.44 -2.82 5.03
CA VAL A 165 -2.18 -2.16 4.66
C VAL A 165 -1.27 -2.12 5.88
N ASP A 166 -0.14 -2.82 5.81
CA ASP A 166 0.87 -2.94 6.87
C ASP A 166 2.24 -2.37 6.48
N ALA A 167 2.43 -2.03 5.20
CA ALA A 167 3.64 -1.39 4.68
C ALA A 167 3.31 -0.18 3.78
N THR A 168 4.29 0.70 3.57
CA THR A 168 4.18 1.83 2.63
C THR A 168 5.40 1.90 1.69
N PRO A 169 5.21 2.34 0.44
CA PRO A 169 3.92 2.62 -0.20
C PRO A 169 3.15 1.33 -0.47
N SER A 170 1.82 1.40 -0.37
CA SER A 170 0.90 0.34 -0.80
C SER A 170 -0.12 0.94 -1.75
N MET A 171 -0.44 0.26 -2.85
CA MET A 171 -1.52 0.67 -3.76
C MET A 171 -2.70 -0.28 -3.64
N VAL A 172 -3.89 0.28 -3.51
CA VAL A 172 -5.15 -0.45 -3.64
C VAL A 172 -5.78 -0.10 -4.97
N ILE A 173 -5.94 -1.08 -5.86
CA ILE A 173 -6.53 -0.93 -7.18
C ILE A 173 -8.00 -1.38 -7.16
N SER A 174 -8.88 -0.45 -7.52
CA SER A 174 -10.33 -0.61 -7.63
C SER A 174 -10.99 -1.25 -6.40
N GLY A 175 -10.49 -0.91 -5.21
CA GLY A 175 -10.98 -1.42 -3.93
C GLY A 175 -10.88 -2.94 -3.74
N LYS A 176 -10.10 -3.65 -4.56
CA LYS A 176 -10.07 -5.12 -4.60
C LYS A 176 -8.67 -5.71 -4.51
N TYR A 177 -7.68 -5.09 -5.14
CA TYR A 177 -6.33 -5.63 -5.22
C TYR A 177 -5.34 -4.73 -4.48
N VAL A 178 -4.47 -5.30 -3.65
CA VAL A 178 -3.42 -4.59 -2.93
C VAL A 178 -2.06 -5.03 -3.47
N ILE A 179 -1.21 -4.06 -3.80
CA ILE A 179 0.18 -4.29 -4.24
C ILE A 179 1.15 -3.40 -3.47
N THR A 180 2.36 -3.90 -3.31
CA THR A 180 3.50 -3.27 -2.63
C THR A 180 4.75 -3.42 -3.51
N PRO A 181 5.81 -2.64 -3.25
CA PRO A 181 7.10 -2.87 -3.91
C PRO A 181 7.66 -4.28 -3.68
N ASP A 182 7.36 -4.92 -2.55
CA ASP A 182 7.90 -6.25 -2.19
C ASP A 182 7.33 -7.37 -3.08
N ASP A 183 6.13 -7.19 -3.63
CA ASP A 183 5.50 -8.14 -4.57
C ASP A 183 6.32 -8.32 -5.86
N VAL A 184 7.26 -7.40 -6.12
CA VAL A 184 8.19 -7.42 -7.25
C VAL A 184 9.65 -7.28 -6.78
N SER A 185 9.95 -7.75 -5.56
CA SER A 185 11.30 -7.73 -4.99
C SER A 185 11.96 -6.33 -4.94
N GLY A 186 11.15 -5.28 -4.80
CA GLY A 186 11.61 -3.89 -4.73
C GLY A 186 11.94 -3.25 -6.08
N ASP A 187 11.74 -3.95 -7.21
CA ASP A 187 11.98 -3.36 -8.54
C ASP A 187 10.92 -2.30 -8.86
N SER A 188 11.35 -1.03 -8.90
CA SER A 188 10.46 0.09 -9.10
C SER A 188 9.77 0.12 -10.47
N ALA A 189 10.45 -0.36 -11.52
CA ALA A 189 9.86 -0.38 -12.85
C ALA A 189 8.79 -1.47 -12.94
N LEU A 190 9.07 -2.66 -12.40
CA LEU A 190 8.10 -3.73 -12.30
C LEU A 190 6.91 -3.35 -11.42
N TYR A 191 7.12 -2.59 -10.34
CA TYR A 191 6.04 -2.15 -9.46
C TYR A 191 5.04 -1.24 -10.19
N MET A 192 5.55 -0.26 -10.95
CA MET A 192 4.69 0.62 -11.76
C MET A 192 4.02 -0.13 -12.92
N ASN A 193 4.73 -1.08 -13.55
CA ASN A 193 4.15 -1.92 -14.60
C ASN A 193 3.05 -2.83 -14.07
N LEU A 194 3.25 -3.41 -12.88
CA LEU A 194 2.24 -4.19 -12.17
C LEU A 194 1.00 -3.34 -11.88
N ALA A 195 1.17 -2.13 -11.35
CA ALA A 195 0.05 -1.21 -11.12
C ALA A 195 -0.77 -0.97 -12.41
N ASN A 196 -0.12 -0.65 -13.53
CA ASN A 196 -0.77 -0.46 -14.83
C ASN A 196 -1.47 -1.74 -15.34
N GLY A 197 -0.82 -2.89 -15.16
CA GLY A 197 -1.38 -4.21 -15.52
C GLY A 197 -2.62 -4.54 -14.71
N MET A 198 -2.62 -4.25 -13.41
CA MET A 198 -3.78 -4.48 -12.53
C MET A 198 -4.96 -3.55 -12.87
N ILE A 199 -4.71 -2.28 -13.20
CA ILE A 199 -5.76 -1.38 -13.71
C ILE A 199 -6.35 -1.95 -15.00
N SER A 200 -5.50 -2.36 -15.94
CA SER A 200 -5.94 -2.95 -17.22
C SER A 200 -6.76 -4.25 -17.02
N LYS A 201 -6.33 -5.11 -16.08
CA LYS A 201 -7.06 -6.32 -15.69
C LYS A 201 -8.45 -5.99 -15.17
N VAL A 202 -8.57 -5.02 -14.25
CA VAL A 202 -9.88 -4.60 -13.72
C VAL A 202 -10.78 -4.05 -14.83
N MET A 203 -10.24 -3.24 -15.74
CA MET A 203 -11.03 -2.68 -16.84
C MET A 203 -11.56 -3.73 -17.82
N GLN A 204 -10.93 -4.91 -17.91
CA GLN A 204 -11.39 -6.04 -18.74
C GLN A 204 -12.39 -6.96 -18.02
N GLU A 205 -12.44 -6.92 -16.69
CA GLU A 205 -13.37 -7.71 -15.87
C GLU A 205 -14.77 -7.09 -15.78
N GLN A 206 -14.93 -5.83 -16.23
CA GLN A 206 -16.18 -5.07 -16.20
C GLN A 206 -16.79 -4.95 -17.60
#